data_AF-A0A9E4F0R7-F1
#
_entry.id   AF-A0A9E4F0R7-F1
#
_cell.length_a   1.000
_cell.length_b   1.000
_cell.length_c   1.000
_cell.angle_alpha   90.00
_cell.angle_beta   90.00
_cell.angle_gamma   90.00
#
_symmetry.space_group_name_H-M   'P 1'
#
loop_
_entity.id
_entity.type
_entity.pdbx_description
1 polymer ?
#
loop_
_entity_poly.entity_id
_entity_poly.type
_entity_poly.pdbx_seq_one_letter_code
_entity_poly.pdbx_strand_id
1 'polypeptide(L)'
;MPSTSDFRNGLKIELDNEPFIIVEFQHVKPGKGGAFVRTKLKNLKTGRVLEKTFRSGESVGDPGVEQKQMQYLYRDGDIFYFMDTQTYDQTGLGEEKLGHSVKLLREETIVDILFHKGDAISVEMPTFVELAIKKTEPGVRGDTATGATKQAELETGATVTVPLFLNEGDVLKIDTRTGEYIERVSNNLERHLFMAYCMHKLGIRFPEKLRVLRGASRVA
;
A
#
# COMPACT_ATOMS: atom_id res chain seq x y z
N MET A 1 18.40 18.34 -15.57
CA MET A 1 18.91 18.03 -14.23
C MET A 1 18.24 18.97 -13.25
N PRO A 2 17.56 18.47 -12.21
CA PRO A 2 16.95 19.31 -11.20
C PRO A 2 18.01 20.14 -10.46
N SER A 3 17.66 21.38 -10.15
CA SER A 3 18.50 22.32 -9.41
C SER A 3 18.00 22.48 -7.97
N THR A 4 18.77 23.12 -7.10
CA THR A 4 18.30 23.45 -5.73
C THR A 4 16.99 24.25 -5.69
N SER A 5 16.61 24.91 -6.78
CA SER A 5 15.34 25.64 -6.88
C SER A 5 14.13 24.72 -7.00
N ASP A 6 14.34 23.49 -7.49
CA ASP A 6 13.30 22.48 -7.71
C ASP A 6 13.11 21.56 -6.47
N PHE A 7 13.89 21.81 -5.41
CA PHE A 7 13.85 20.99 -4.21
C PHE A 7 12.49 21.10 -3.52
N ARG A 8 11.91 19.92 -3.30
CA ARG A 8 10.65 19.73 -2.59
C ARG A 8 10.72 18.44 -1.80
N ASN A 9 9.96 18.35 -0.71
CA ASN A 9 9.83 17.11 0.03
C ASN A 9 9.27 16.02 -0.92
N GLY A 10 9.88 14.84 -0.87
CA GLY A 10 9.55 13.72 -1.76
C GLY A 10 10.29 13.72 -3.10
N LEU A 11 11.08 14.75 -3.43
CA LEU A 11 11.91 14.72 -4.64
C LEU A 11 12.99 13.64 -4.51
N LYS A 12 13.09 12.77 -5.52
CA LYS A 12 14.15 11.76 -5.62
C LYS A 12 15.34 12.37 -6.38
N ILE A 13 16.55 12.23 -5.86
CA ILE A 13 17.78 12.81 -6.42
C ILE A 13 18.90 11.75 -6.43
N GLU A 14 19.83 11.82 -7.39
CA GLU A 14 21.07 11.04 -7.35
C GLU A 14 22.15 11.84 -6.62
N LEU A 15 22.81 11.19 -5.68
CA LEU A 15 23.98 11.72 -5.02
C LEU A 15 25.02 10.62 -4.87
N ASP A 16 26.24 10.86 -5.34
CA ASP A 16 27.35 9.91 -5.23
C ASP A 16 27.02 8.51 -5.84
N ASN A 17 26.24 8.49 -6.93
CA ASN A 17 25.70 7.30 -7.62
C ASN A 17 24.66 6.48 -6.84
N GLU A 18 24.14 7.02 -5.74
CA GLU A 18 23.07 6.41 -4.96
C GLU A 18 21.78 7.24 -5.02
N PRO A 19 20.60 6.57 -5.03
CA PRO A 19 19.32 7.26 -5.05
C PRO A 19 18.90 7.70 -3.64
N PHE A 20 18.57 8.98 -3.48
CA PHE A 20 18.08 9.58 -2.25
C PHE A 20 16.70 10.22 -2.47
N ILE A 21 15.92 10.34 -1.39
CA ILE A 21 14.69 11.13 -1.35
C ILE A 21 14.86 12.28 -0.36
N ILE A 22 14.47 13.49 -0.75
CA ILE A 22 14.46 14.66 0.12
C ILE A 22 13.32 14.51 1.12
N VAL A 23 13.63 14.33 2.39
CA VAL A 23 12.65 14.26 3.48
C VAL A 23 12.24 15.66 3.91
N GLU A 24 13.24 16.54 4.06
CA GLU A 24 13.07 17.90 4.52
C GLU A 24 14.10 18.79 3.83
N PHE A 25 13.73 20.02 3.48
CA PHE A 25 14.67 21.03 3.01
C PHE A 25 14.38 22.39 3.64
N GLN A 26 15.42 23.20 3.78
CA GLN A 26 15.36 24.53 4.34
C GLN A 26 16.24 25.46 3.51
N HIS A 27 15.63 26.44 2.84
CA HIS A 27 16.35 27.52 2.17
C HIS A 27 16.74 28.58 3.21
N VAL A 28 18.03 28.82 3.35
CA VAL A 28 18.58 29.84 4.24
C VAL A 28 19.24 30.94 3.42
N LYS A 29 18.83 32.18 3.66
CA LYS A 29 19.44 33.39 3.11
C LYS A 29 20.13 34.14 4.26
N PRO A 30 21.43 33.93 4.50
CA PRO A 30 22.12 34.63 5.58
C PRO A 30 22.22 36.12 5.26
N GLY A 31 22.16 36.99 6.28
CA GLY A 31 22.31 38.44 6.10
C GLY A 31 23.68 38.85 5.52
N LYS A 32 24.67 37.94 5.56
CA LYS A 32 25.99 38.06 4.93
C LYS A 32 26.41 36.69 4.37
N GLY A 33 26.62 36.58 3.07
CA GLY A 33 27.04 35.35 2.38
C GLY A 33 26.05 34.89 1.29
N GLY A 34 26.41 33.82 0.58
CA GLY A 34 25.55 33.21 -0.43
C GLY A 34 24.38 32.42 0.19
N ALA A 35 23.26 32.33 -0.53
CA ALA A 35 22.14 31.49 -0.13
C ALA A 35 22.50 30.00 -0.23
N PHE A 36 21.98 29.18 0.68
CA PHE A 36 22.19 27.74 0.69
C PHE A 36 20.91 27.00 1.11
N VAL A 37 20.84 25.73 0.75
CA VAL A 37 19.72 24.85 1.11
C VAL A 37 20.26 23.72 1.98
N ARG A 38 19.76 23.61 3.21
CA ARG A 38 20.00 22.44 4.07
C ARG A 38 18.96 21.39 3.73
N THR A 39 19.37 20.15 3.54
CA THR A 39 18.44 19.05 3.29
C THR A 39 18.72 17.86 4.20
N LYS A 40 17.64 17.20 4.61
CA LYS A 40 17.68 15.82 5.12
C LYS A 40 17.30 14.90 3.98
N LEU A 41 18.24 14.05 3.60
CA LEU A 41 18.11 13.08 2.54
C LEU A 41 17.97 11.69 3.16
N LYS A 42 17.03 10.88 2.69
CA LYS A 42 16.95 9.46 3.05
C LYS A 42 17.42 8.63 1.87
N ASN A 43 18.39 7.75 2.09
CA ASN A 43 18.87 6.83 1.08
C ASN A 43 17.75 5.82 0.76
N LEU A 44 17.38 5.67 -0.50
CA LEU A 44 16.32 4.76 -0.90
C LEU A 44 16.74 3.29 -0.81
N LYS A 45 18.04 2.98 -0.96
CA LYS A 45 18.59 1.62 -0.83
C LYS A 45 18.78 1.19 0.62
N THR A 46 19.39 2.05 1.42
CA THR A 46 19.81 1.69 2.79
C THR A 46 18.89 2.22 3.88
N GLY A 47 17.96 3.12 3.55
CA GLY A 47 17.09 3.79 4.51
C GLY A 47 17.79 4.82 5.42
N ARG A 48 19.12 4.97 5.33
CA ARG A 48 19.91 5.88 6.16
C ARG A 48 19.56 7.34 5.85
N VAL A 49 19.49 8.16 6.89
CA VAL A 49 19.27 9.61 6.76
C VAL A 49 20.61 10.34 6.79
N LEU A 50 20.84 11.21 5.82
CA LEU A 50 22.02 12.05 5.64
C LEU A 50 21.60 13.51 5.64
N GLU A 51 22.31 14.35 6.37
CA GLU A 51 22.17 15.79 6.28
C GLU A 51 23.23 16.36 5.33
N LYS A 52 22.79 17.06 4.28
CA LYS A 52 23.69 17.71 3.31
C LYS A 52 23.26 19.14 3.06
N THR A 53 24.23 20.02 2.87
CA THR A 53 23.99 21.42 2.49
C THR A 53 24.41 21.63 1.05
N PHE A 54 23.52 22.18 0.24
CA PHE A 54 23.74 22.52 -1.16
C PHE A 54 23.86 24.03 -1.32
N ARG A 55 24.73 24.48 -2.22
CA ARG A 55 24.79 25.90 -2.59
C ARG A 55 23.61 26.24 -3.49
N SER A 56 23.06 27.45 -3.38
CA SER A 56 21.99 27.86 -4.28
C SER A 56 22.46 27.85 -5.75
N GLY A 57 21.73 27.16 -6.62
CA GLY A 57 22.06 26.94 -8.03
C GLY A 57 22.83 25.65 -8.31
N GLU A 58 23.19 24.87 -7.29
CA GLU A 58 23.84 23.57 -7.47
C GLU A 58 22.86 22.59 -8.16
N SER A 59 23.34 21.90 -9.20
CA SER A 59 22.57 20.90 -9.93
C SER A 59 22.82 19.52 -9.33
N VAL A 60 21.77 18.72 -9.22
CA VAL A 60 21.85 17.33 -8.75
C VAL A 60 21.53 16.36 -9.88
N GLY A 61 22.03 15.13 -9.76
CA GLY A 61 21.75 14.07 -10.72
C GLY A 61 20.27 13.65 -10.69
N ASP A 62 19.77 13.20 -11.84
CA ASP A 62 18.50 12.50 -11.89
C ASP A 62 18.76 11.03 -11.50
N PRO A 63 18.11 10.50 -10.46
CA PRO A 63 18.40 9.16 -9.95
C PRO A 63 18.00 8.04 -10.91
N GLY A 64 17.31 8.33 -12.03
CA GLY A 64 16.90 7.28 -12.97
C GLY A 64 16.06 6.20 -12.29
N VAL A 65 15.25 6.62 -11.32
CA VAL A 65 14.34 5.74 -10.59
C VAL A 65 13.03 5.63 -11.36
N GLU A 66 12.61 4.41 -11.60
CA GLU A 66 11.35 4.12 -12.28
C GLU A 66 10.39 3.52 -11.27
N GLN A 67 9.23 4.16 -11.10
CA GLN A 67 8.15 3.59 -10.32
C GLN A 67 7.22 2.84 -11.27
N LYS A 68 7.08 1.54 -11.05
CA LYS A 68 6.23 0.67 -11.84
C LYS A 68 5.14 0.08 -10.97
N GLN A 69 3.93 0.06 -11.52
CA GLN A 69 2.79 -0.56 -10.87
C GLN A 69 2.80 -2.04 -11.25
N MET A 70 2.91 -2.92 -10.26
CA MET A 70 2.97 -4.36 -10.47
C MET A 70 1.91 -5.08 -9.66
N GLN A 71 1.32 -6.12 -10.24
CA GLN A 71 0.36 -7.00 -9.60
C GLN A 71 1.09 -8.20 -8.99
N TYR A 72 0.84 -8.47 -7.72
CA TYR A 72 1.35 -9.69 -7.09
C TYR A 72 0.61 -10.93 -7.63
N LEU A 73 1.38 -11.96 -8.00
CA LEU A 73 0.86 -13.21 -8.53
C LEU A 73 0.87 -14.32 -7.47
N TYR A 74 2.04 -14.79 -7.08
CA TYR A 74 2.21 -15.91 -6.15
C TYR A 74 3.61 -15.88 -5.51
N ARG A 75 3.79 -16.70 -4.48
CA ARG A 75 5.08 -16.95 -3.81
C ARG A 75 5.54 -18.37 -4.13
N ASP A 76 6.83 -18.52 -4.44
CA ASP A 76 7.51 -19.81 -4.55
C ASP A 76 8.73 -19.81 -3.61
N GLY A 77 8.71 -20.64 -2.58
CA GLY A 77 9.74 -20.64 -1.54
C GLY A 77 9.84 -19.29 -0.86
N ASP A 78 10.96 -18.57 -1.08
CA ASP A 78 11.21 -17.23 -0.52
C ASP A 78 11.16 -16.11 -1.58
N ILE A 79 10.72 -16.44 -2.80
CA ILE A 79 10.60 -15.53 -3.93
C ILE A 79 9.13 -15.21 -4.18
N PHE A 80 8.82 -13.93 -4.31
CA PHE A 80 7.49 -13.41 -4.64
C PHE A 80 7.50 -12.90 -6.07
N TYR A 81 6.56 -13.37 -6.87
CA TYR A 81 6.44 -12.99 -8.28
C TYR A 81 5.42 -11.87 -8.46
N PHE A 82 5.85 -10.84 -9.18
CA PHE A 82 5.05 -9.68 -9.55
C PHE A 82 5.00 -9.56 -11.06
N MET A 83 3.90 -9.02 -11.59
CA MET A 83 3.69 -8.79 -13.01
C MET A 83 3.44 -7.31 -13.25
N ASP A 84 4.18 -6.71 -14.18
CA ASP A 84 3.94 -5.33 -14.61
C ASP A 84 2.54 -5.20 -15.23
N THR A 85 1.74 -4.22 -14.79
CA THR A 85 0.37 -4.04 -15.29
C THR A 85 0.30 -3.48 -16.71
N GLN A 86 1.41 -2.95 -17.24
CA GLN A 86 1.51 -2.36 -18.58
C GLN A 86 2.21 -3.29 -19.56
N THR A 87 3.35 -3.87 -19.18
CA THR A 87 4.15 -4.72 -20.08
C THR A 87 3.88 -6.21 -19.93
N TYR A 88 3.22 -6.63 -18.84
CA TYR A 88 3.02 -8.03 -18.45
C TYR A 88 4.33 -8.80 -18.17
N ASP A 89 5.45 -8.08 -17.99
CA ASP A 89 6.72 -8.69 -17.61
C ASP A 89 6.68 -9.14 -16.15
N GLN A 90 7.19 -10.34 -15.89
CA GLN A 90 7.26 -10.89 -14.55
C GLN A 90 8.62 -10.64 -13.90
N THR A 91 8.61 -10.24 -12.63
CA THR A 91 9.81 -10.04 -11.82
C THR A 91 9.67 -10.79 -10.50
N GLY A 92 10.67 -11.60 -10.16
CA GLY A 92 10.77 -12.26 -8.86
C GLY A 92 11.56 -11.41 -7.88
N LEU A 93 11.04 -11.20 -6.67
CA LEU A 93 11.69 -10.47 -5.58
C LEU A 93 11.82 -11.35 -4.34
N GLY A 94 12.97 -11.30 -3.67
CA GLY A 94 13.19 -11.99 -2.39
C GLY A 94 12.46 -11.30 -1.23
N GLU A 95 12.15 -12.08 -0.19
CA GLU A 95 11.47 -11.60 1.03
C GLU A 95 12.21 -10.41 1.69
N GLU A 96 13.54 -10.37 1.60
CA GLU A 96 14.36 -9.30 2.19
C GLU A 96 14.08 -7.92 1.62
N LYS A 97 13.63 -7.84 0.36
CA LYS A 97 13.30 -6.57 -0.32
C LYS A 97 11.88 -6.08 -0.06
N LEU A 98 10.99 -6.99 0.36
CA LEU A 98 9.56 -6.73 0.53
C LEU A 98 9.21 -6.25 1.95
N GLY A 99 10.10 -6.47 2.91
CA GLY A 99 9.93 -6.01 4.28
C GLY A 99 8.81 -6.75 5.03
N HIS A 100 8.45 -6.25 6.22
CA HIS A 100 7.49 -6.92 7.10
C HIS A 100 6.06 -6.98 6.55
N SER A 101 5.69 -6.06 5.65
CA SER A 101 4.34 -5.96 5.09
C SER A 101 4.01 -7.09 4.11
N VAL A 102 5.02 -7.87 3.68
CA VAL A 102 4.85 -9.00 2.75
C VAL A 102 3.87 -10.07 3.26
N LYS A 103 3.71 -10.21 4.58
CA LYS A 103 2.76 -11.16 5.19
C LYS A 103 1.30 -10.77 4.98
N LEU A 104 1.04 -9.53 4.59
CA LEU A 104 -0.29 -8.98 4.31
C LEU A 104 -0.58 -8.94 2.80
N LEU A 105 0.32 -9.48 1.98
CA LEU A 105 0.21 -9.46 0.53
C LEU A 105 -0.79 -10.53 0.09
N ARG A 106 -1.88 -10.10 -0.55
CA ARG A 106 -2.87 -10.99 -1.17
C ARG A 106 -2.61 -11.07 -2.66
N GLU A 107 -2.87 -12.24 -3.26
CA GLU A 107 -2.92 -12.41 -4.71
C GLU A 107 -3.74 -11.30 -5.37
N GLU A 108 -3.31 -10.86 -6.55
CA GLU A 108 -3.90 -9.74 -7.31
C GLU A 108 -3.74 -8.35 -6.69
N THR A 109 -3.08 -8.22 -5.54
CA THR A 109 -2.78 -6.90 -4.95
C THR A 109 -1.82 -6.14 -5.86
N ILE A 110 -2.22 -4.91 -6.18
CA ILE A 110 -1.38 -3.99 -6.93
C ILE A 110 -0.45 -3.26 -5.95
N VAL A 111 0.85 -3.30 -6.23
CA VAL A 111 1.91 -2.64 -5.47
C VAL A 111 2.73 -1.75 -6.38
N ASP A 112 3.32 -0.71 -5.81
CA ASP A 112 4.25 0.16 -6.52
C ASP A 112 5.68 -0.26 -6.21
N ILE A 113 6.43 -0.64 -7.23
CA ILE A 113 7.82 -1.09 -7.11
C ILE A 113 8.73 -0.01 -7.68
N LEU A 114 9.68 0.42 -6.87
CA LEU A 114 10.70 1.38 -7.28
C LEU A 114 11.94 0.65 -7.78
N PHE A 115 12.20 0.77 -9.08
CA PHE A 115 13.38 0.28 -9.75
C PHE A 115 14.44 1.37 -9.88
N HIS A 116 15.70 0.97 -9.84
CA HIS A 116 16.83 1.84 -10.10
C HIS A 116 17.91 1.05 -10.82
N LYS A 117 18.22 1.47 -12.05
CA LYS A 117 19.21 0.79 -12.92
C LYS A 117 18.89 -0.71 -13.10
N GLY A 118 17.61 -1.07 -13.14
CA GLY A 118 17.11 -2.45 -13.30
C GLY A 118 16.87 -3.21 -12.00
N ASP A 119 17.41 -2.75 -10.86
CA ASP A 119 17.20 -3.39 -9.57
C ASP A 119 16.00 -2.82 -8.82
N ALA A 120 15.10 -3.69 -8.35
CA ALA A 120 14.08 -3.30 -7.39
C ALA A 120 14.72 -2.92 -6.04
N ILE A 121 14.45 -1.70 -5.59
CA ILE A 121 14.95 -1.14 -4.34
C ILE A 121 13.88 -1.17 -3.25
N SER A 122 12.65 -0.77 -3.58
CA SER A 122 11.58 -0.59 -2.60
C SER A 122 10.27 -1.07 -3.18
N VAL A 123 9.46 -1.70 -2.33
CA VAL A 123 8.08 -2.08 -2.65
C VAL A 123 7.17 -1.31 -1.72
N GLU A 124 6.32 -0.47 -2.30
CA GLU A 124 5.30 0.28 -1.61
C GLU A 124 3.96 -0.42 -1.80
N MET A 125 3.45 -0.99 -0.71
CA MET A 125 2.12 -1.59 -0.69
C MET A 125 1.05 -0.50 -0.51
N PRO A 126 -0.19 -0.76 -0.95
CA PRO A 126 -1.34 0.07 -0.59
C PRO A 126 -1.40 0.27 0.93
N THR A 127 -1.79 1.45 1.38
CA THR A 127 -1.90 1.76 2.83
C THR A 127 -2.91 0.87 3.54
N PHE A 128 -3.91 0.39 2.80
CA PHE A 128 -4.95 -0.48 3.30
C PHE A 128 -5.11 -1.70 2.40
N VAL A 129 -5.24 -2.87 3.02
CA VAL A 129 -5.56 -4.12 2.35
C VAL A 129 -6.81 -4.74 2.95
N GLU A 130 -7.56 -5.45 2.12
CA GLU A 130 -8.78 -6.15 2.53
C GLU A 130 -8.51 -7.66 2.56
N LEU A 131 -8.48 -8.22 3.77
CA LEU A 131 -8.13 -9.61 4.02
C LEU A 131 -9.25 -10.31 4.77
N ALA A 132 -9.62 -11.52 4.32
CA ALA A 132 -10.62 -12.34 5.00
C ALA A 132 -10.01 -13.07 6.22
N ILE A 133 -10.80 -13.23 7.28
CA ILE A 133 -10.45 -14.10 8.41
C ILE A 133 -10.56 -15.55 7.94
N LYS A 134 -9.44 -16.27 7.94
CA LYS A 134 -9.37 -17.71 7.67
C LYS A 134 -9.76 -18.53 8.88
N LYS A 135 -9.27 -18.16 10.06
CA LYS A 135 -9.51 -18.88 11.31
C LYS A 135 -9.51 -17.94 12.51
N THR A 136 -10.48 -18.09 13.41
CA THR A 136 -10.48 -17.33 14.67
C THR A 136 -11.17 -18.10 15.78
N GLU A 137 -10.73 -17.91 17.02
CA GLU A 137 -11.38 -18.56 18.15
C GLU A 137 -12.81 -18.03 18.36
N PRO A 138 -13.78 -18.90 18.69
CA PRO A 138 -15.14 -18.46 18.99
C PRO A 138 -15.12 -17.60 20.25
N GLY A 139 -15.59 -16.35 20.13
CA GLY A 139 -15.65 -15.43 21.25
C GLY A 139 -16.61 -15.96 22.32
N VAL A 140 -16.12 -16.18 23.53
CA VAL A 140 -16.96 -16.63 24.65
C VAL A 140 -17.84 -15.45 25.07
N ARG A 141 -19.15 -15.57 24.88
CA ARG A 141 -20.19 -14.57 25.23
C ARG A 141 -20.21 -14.12 26.70
N GLY A 142 -19.36 -14.69 27.56
CA GLY A 142 -19.25 -14.38 28.99
C GLY A 142 -18.25 -13.29 29.35
N ASP A 143 -17.37 -12.87 28.44
CA ASP A 143 -16.43 -11.76 28.70
C ASP A 143 -17.12 -10.40 28.46
N THR A 144 -17.88 -9.94 29.45
CA THR A 144 -18.48 -8.60 29.53
C THR A 144 -17.48 -7.50 29.87
N ALA A 145 -16.20 -7.65 29.49
CA ALA A 145 -15.23 -6.58 29.52
C ALA A 145 -15.32 -5.78 28.21
N THR A 146 -15.80 -4.54 28.28
CA THR A 146 -15.73 -3.58 27.17
C THR A 146 -14.31 -3.53 26.61
N GLY A 147 -14.12 -3.97 25.36
CA GLY A 147 -12.83 -3.92 24.67
C GLY A 147 -12.05 -5.24 24.58
N ALA A 148 -12.64 -6.39 24.90
CA ALA A 148 -11.98 -7.67 24.67
C ALA A 148 -11.66 -7.90 23.18
N THR A 149 -10.42 -8.31 22.91
CA THR A 149 -9.89 -8.63 21.58
C THR A 149 -9.40 -10.07 21.53
N LYS A 150 -9.47 -10.69 20.36
CA LYS A 150 -8.95 -12.04 20.09
C LYS A 150 -7.96 -12.02 18.94
N GLN A 151 -7.15 -13.07 18.83
CA GLN A 151 -6.30 -13.28 17.66
C GLN A 151 -7.12 -13.92 16.52
N ALA A 152 -6.90 -13.46 15.30
CA ALA A 152 -7.46 -14.04 14.08
C ALA A 152 -6.35 -14.27 13.06
N GLU A 153 -6.37 -15.44 12.42
CA GLU A 153 -5.51 -15.78 11.28
C GLU A 153 -6.21 -15.35 10.00
N LEU A 154 -5.50 -14.60 9.15
CA LEU A 154 -5.96 -14.11 7.86
C LEU A 154 -5.71 -15.14 6.75
N GLU A 155 -6.30 -14.92 5.58
CA GLU A 155 -6.08 -15.76 4.40
C GLU A 155 -4.61 -15.87 3.98
N THR A 156 -3.81 -14.83 4.26
CA THR A 156 -2.36 -14.80 4.00
C THR A 156 -1.53 -15.55 5.07
N GLY A 157 -2.16 -16.02 6.15
CA GLY A 157 -1.49 -16.63 7.30
C GLY A 157 -0.97 -15.63 8.33
N ALA A 158 -1.15 -14.32 8.12
CA ALA A 158 -0.84 -13.30 9.11
C ALA A 158 -1.83 -13.33 10.29
N THR A 159 -1.35 -13.10 11.50
CA THR A 159 -2.17 -13.00 12.72
C THR A 159 -2.42 -11.54 13.09
N VAL A 160 -3.69 -11.18 13.28
CA VAL A 160 -4.11 -9.83 13.67
C VAL A 160 -5.03 -9.86 14.89
N THR A 161 -4.91 -8.85 15.75
CA THR A 161 -5.78 -8.65 16.91
C THR A 161 -7.09 -8.00 16.47
N VAL A 162 -8.21 -8.66 16.72
CA VAL A 162 -9.54 -8.26 16.24
C VAL A 162 -10.59 -8.30 17.35
N PRO A 163 -11.66 -7.49 17.28
CA PRO A 163 -12.78 -7.57 18.22
C PRO A 163 -13.46 -8.95 18.29
N LEU A 164 -14.00 -9.31 19.47
CA LEU A 164 -14.65 -10.61 19.70
C LEU A 164 -15.82 -10.95 18.76
N PHE A 165 -16.53 -9.93 18.24
CA PHE A 165 -17.72 -10.12 17.42
C PHE A 165 -17.44 -10.55 15.98
N LEU A 166 -16.19 -10.53 15.54
CA LEU A 166 -15.79 -10.94 14.19
C LEU A 166 -15.69 -12.46 14.08
N ASN A 167 -16.12 -13.00 12.94
CA ASN A 167 -16.17 -14.43 12.71
C ASN A 167 -15.33 -14.81 11.48
N GLU A 168 -15.09 -16.11 11.33
CA GLU A 168 -14.45 -16.65 10.12
C GLU A 168 -15.25 -16.26 8.87
N GLY A 169 -14.55 -15.86 7.81
CA GLY A 169 -15.14 -15.33 6.58
C GLY A 169 -15.40 -13.82 6.57
N ASP A 170 -15.26 -13.11 7.70
CA ASP A 170 -15.36 -11.65 7.70
C ASP A 170 -14.16 -11.01 7.00
N VAL A 171 -14.43 -10.04 6.12
CA VAL A 171 -13.39 -9.25 5.44
C VAL A 171 -13.02 -8.05 6.30
N LEU A 172 -11.73 -7.92 6.58
CA LEU A 172 -11.17 -6.87 7.41
C LEU A 172 -10.33 -5.93 6.56
N LYS A 173 -10.43 -4.64 6.84
CA LYS A 173 -9.50 -3.64 6.33
C LYS A 173 -8.38 -3.44 7.34
N ILE A 174 -7.15 -3.63 6.88
CA ILE A 174 -5.94 -3.64 7.71
C ILE A 174 -4.98 -2.57 7.20
N ASP A 175 -4.35 -1.83 8.12
CA ASP A 175 -3.26 -0.90 7.79
C ASP A 175 -1.97 -1.70 7.55
N THR A 176 -1.37 -1.57 6.37
CA THR A 176 -0.15 -2.31 6.01
C THR A 176 1.12 -1.79 6.70
N ARG A 177 1.05 -0.59 7.29
CA ARG A 177 2.17 0.07 7.98
C ARG A 177 2.26 -0.36 9.44
N THR A 178 1.12 -0.47 10.12
CA THR A 178 1.04 -0.89 11.54
C THR A 178 0.67 -2.35 11.70
N GLY A 179 0.02 -2.96 10.71
CA GLY A 179 -0.55 -4.31 10.80
C GLY A 179 -1.85 -4.36 11.61
N GLU A 180 -2.45 -3.22 11.93
CA GLU A 180 -3.63 -3.14 12.80
C GLU A 180 -4.94 -3.23 12.01
N TYR A 181 -5.92 -3.86 12.64
CA TYR A 181 -7.31 -3.84 12.18
C TYR A 181 -7.89 -2.42 12.28
N ILE A 182 -8.50 -1.94 11.19
CA ILE A 182 -9.19 -0.65 11.16
C ILE A 182 -10.70 -0.86 11.26
N GLU A 183 -11.26 -1.57 10.28
CA GLU A 183 -12.71 -1.73 10.14
C GLU A 183 -13.07 -3.05 9.46
N ARG A 184 -14.27 -3.54 9.75
CA ARG A 184 -14.87 -4.66 9.02
C ARG A 184 -15.48 -4.12 7.74
N VAL A 185 -15.04 -4.64 6.60
CA VAL A 185 -15.63 -4.34 5.32
C VAL A 185 -17.01 -4.99 5.27
N SER A 186 -18.05 -4.18 5.39
CA SER A 186 -19.42 -4.65 5.20
C SER A 186 -19.64 -4.84 3.70
N ASN A 187 -19.62 -6.09 3.23
CA ASN A 187 -19.86 -6.42 1.84
C ASN A 187 -21.26 -5.91 1.42
N ASN A 188 -21.30 -4.78 0.72
CA ASN A 188 -22.53 -4.07 0.39
C ASN A 188 -23.32 -4.76 -0.74
N LEU A 189 -22.74 -5.80 -1.37
CA LEU A 189 -23.39 -6.59 -2.42
C LEU A 189 -24.63 -7.32 -1.90
N GLU A 190 -24.60 -7.88 -0.69
CA GLU A 190 -25.77 -8.56 -0.13
C GLU A 190 -26.91 -7.57 0.18
N ARG A 191 -26.59 -6.35 0.64
CA ARG A 191 -27.61 -5.30 0.83
C ARG A 191 -28.25 -4.87 -0.48
N HIS A 192 -27.49 -4.76 -1.56
CA HIS A 192 -28.02 -4.37 -2.86
C HIS A 192 -28.81 -5.51 -3.52
N LEU A 193 -28.36 -6.75 -3.42
CA LEU A 193 -29.09 -7.92 -3.92
C LEU A 193 -30.36 -8.17 -3.11
N PHE A 194 -30.32 -8.01 -1.79
CA PHE A 194 -31.49 -8.13 -0.92
C PHE A 194 -32.48 -6.98 -1.14
N MET A 195 -32.00 -5.74 -1.30
CA MET A 195 -32.85 -4.62 -1.72
C MET A 195 -33.46 -4.86 -3.09
N ALA A 196 -32.68 -5.32 -4.07
CA ALA A 196 -33.19 -5.63 -5.40
C ALA A 196 -34.24 -6.76 -5.36
N TYR A 197 -34.01 -7.80 -4.56
CA TYR A 197 -34.95 -8.90 -4.35
C TYR A 197 -36.24 -8.46 -3.63
N CYS A 198 -36.13 -7.69 -2.54
CA CYS A 198 -37.28 -7.12 -1.83
C CYS A 198 -38.08 -6.14 -2.69
N MET A 199 -37.41 -5.26 -3.45
CA MET A 199 -38.08 -4.32 -4.35
C MET A 199 -38.79 -5.05 -5.50
N HIS A 200 -38.22 -6.16 -6.01
CA HIS A 200 -38.86 -7.00 -7.01
C HIS A 200 -40.11 -7.71 -6.46
N LYS A 201 -40.04 -8.28 -5.25
CA LYS A 201 -41.18 -8.90 -4.55
C LYS A 201 -42.29 -7.90 -4.19
N LEU A 202 -41.94 -6.65 -3.92
CA LEU A 202 -42.88 -5.59 -3.52
C LEU A 202 -43.40 -4.75 -4.71
N GLY A 203 -43.00 -5.06 -5.95
CA GLY A 203 -43.47 -4.35 -7.14
C GLY A 203 -43.01 -2.89 -7.25
N ILE A 204 -41.97 -2.50 -6.52
CA ILE A 204 -41.47 -1.13 -6.47
C ILE A 204 -40.52 -0.90 -7.67
N ARG A 205 -40.76 0.19 -8.42
CA ARG A 205 -39.96 0.54 -9.60
C ARG A 205 -38.56 1.01 -9.14
N PHE A 206 -37.51 0.41 -9.69
CA PHE A 206 -36.12 0.71 -9.31
C PHE A 206 -35.74 2.19 -9.60
N PRO A 207 -35.03 2.88 -8.69
CA PRO A 207 -34.42 4.18 -8.99
C PRO A 207 -33.32 4.02 -10.04
N GLU A 208 -33.24 4.95 -11.00
CA GLU A 208 -32.35 4.86 -12.17
C GLU A 208 -30.86 4.65 -11.85
N LYS A 209 -30.40 5.05 -10.65
CA LYS A 209 -29.01 4.86 -10.21
C LYS A 209 -28.58 3.40 -10.01
N LEU A 210 -29.50 2.44 -9.88
CA LEU A 210 -29.17 1.01 -9.75
C LEU A 210 -29.18 0.23 -11.09
N ARG A 211 -29.45 0.92 -12.22
CA ARG A 211 -29.63 0.26 -13.53
C ARG A 211 -28.33 -0.27 -14.15
N VAL A 212 -27.17 0.11 -13.61
CA VAL A 212 -25.83 -0.25 -14.14
C VAL A 212 -25.52 -1.74 -13.95
N LEU A 213 -26.16 -2.44 -13.01
CA LEU A 213 -25.87 -3.85 -12.71
C LEU A 213 -26.62 -4.88 -13.58
N ARG A 214 -27.46 -4.46 -14.54
CA ARG A 214 -28.18 -5.40 -15.43
C ARG A 214 -27.40 -5.87 -16.67
N GLY A 215 -26.15 -5.44 -16.84
CA GLY A 215 -25.35 -5.75 -18.05
C GLY A 215 -24.58 -7.08 -18.01
N ALA A 216 -24.33 -7.69 -16.85
CA ALA A 216 -23.35 -8.78 -16.70
C ALA A 216 -23.97 -10.18 -16.59
N SER A 217 -25.09 -10.45 -17.25
CA SER A 217 -25.67 -11.80 -17.31
C SER A 217 -26.29 -12.09 -18.67
N ARG A 218 -25.53 -11.88 -19.76
CA ARG A 218 -25.75 -12.53 -21.05
C ARG A 218 -24.42 -12.68 -21.79
N VAL A 219 -23.65 -13.68 -21.42
CA VAL A 219 -22.85 -14.47 -22.37
C VAL A 219 -23.09 -15.94 -21.98
N ALA A 220 -23.28 -16.74 -23.02
CA ALA A 220 -23.88 -18.08 -23.03
C ALA A 220 -23.15 -19.14 -22.21
#